data_AF-A0A6A5KI35-F1
#
_entry.id   AF-A0A6A5KI35-F1
#
_cell.length_a   1.000
_cell.length_b   1.000
_cell.length_c   1.000
_cell.angle_alpha   90.00
_cell.angle_beta   90.00
_cell.angle_gamma   90.00
#
_symmetry.space_group_name_H-M   'P 1'
#
loop_
_entity.id
_entity.type
_entity.pdbx_description
1 polymer ?
#
loop_
_entity_poly.entity_id
_entity_poly.type
_entity_poly.pdbx_seq_one_letter_code
_entity_poly.pdbx_strand_id
1 'polypeptide(L)'
;ETGAKTEVPEIQEQTQQQAMSSKRLANSATDIISPVKEEATDTTMDGLSPMTPPETTSPKTRKRGHPSPTPDSEPSNKKCKETPFSPSQNGNLVAPPPTFPSPPGMPATVHDKATWQGFCDIESEPAYFSVLLREMGVQDVTVREVFSMDHDFILANIPQPIYGFILLFHYREFGNDDQPAECPPDVWFANQLPAQNSCATLAMINILMNQSASSTADGVQIGEHLAQFKDFTTDMTPYQRGEALASFDFVKRIHNSFAKKMDILEADKHLSSKVKRATSQHKPSKNAPGTKSRRRRAVSTASATSASSSESVQENAHHYIAFVPCGTQIYKLDGLDKQPTCMGPFDPIRGETWLQ
;
A
#
# COMPACT_ATOMS: atom_id res chain seq x y z
N GLU A 1 11.99 29.21 75.04
CA GLU A 1 11.83 29.56 73.61
C GLU A 1 13.22 29.46 72.97
N THR A 2 13.62 28.24 72.59
CA THR A 2 13.56 27.66 71.23
C THR A 2 14.52 28.32 70.24
N GLY A 3 15.66 27.65 70.04
CA GLY A 3 16.53 27.80 68.89
C GLY A 3 17.69 26.81 68.99
N ALA A 4 17.72 25.78 68.15
CA ALA A 4 18.94 25.06 67.79
C ALA A 4 18.73 24.21 66.52
N LYS A 5 19.47 24.57 65.46
CA LYS A 5 19.86 23.69 64.35
C LYS A 5 21.04 22.83 64.80
N THR A 6 21.13 21.58 64.33
CA THR A 6 22.39 20.86 63.98
C THR A 6 21.99 19.48 63.41
N GLU A 7 22.32 19.17 62.16
CA GLU A 7 23.54 18.48 61.66
C GLU A 7 23.38 16.95 61.51
N VAL A 8 23.90 16.47 60.38
CA VAL A 8 23.96 15.08 59.90
C VAL A 8 25.14 14.37 60.57
N PRO A 9 25.11 13.03 60.68
CA PRO A 9 26.19 12.27 60.05
C PRO A 9 25.77 10.97 59.34
N GLU A 10 26.68 10.61 58.44
CA GLU A 10 26.85 9.45 57.57
C GLU A 10 27.15 8.14 58.33
N ILE A 11 26.91 6.95 57.74
CA ILE A 11 27.71 5.71 57.86
C ILE A 11 27.24 4.67 56.81
N GLN A 12 28.24 4.02 56.18
CA GLN A 12 28.21 2.91 55.21
C GLN A 12 28.23 1.51 55.88
N GLU A 13 27.70 0.49 55.18
CA GLU A 13 28.18 -0.92 55.13
C GLU A 13 27.44 -1.59 53.93
N GLN A 14 28.03 -2.12 52.83
CA GLN A 14 28.94 -3.27 52.61
C GLN A 14 28.48 -4.53 53.38
N THR A 15 28.27 -5.75 52.86
CA THR A 15 28.66 -6.50 51.65
C THR A 15 27.84 -7.81 51.63
N GLN A 16 27.56 -8.42 50.46
CA GLN A 16 28.00 -9.79 50.09
C GLN A 16 27.08 -10.52 49.08
N GLN A 17 27.75 -11.03 48.06
CA GLN A 17 27.31 -11.86 46.94
C GLN A 17 26.85 -13.25 47.37
N GLN A 18 25.96 -13.90 46.60
CA GLN A 18 26.35 -15.11 45.85
C GLN A 18 25.27 -15.55 44.85
N ALA A 19 25.73 -15.73 43.61
CA ALA A 19 25.10 -16.54 42.59
C ALA A 19 25.12 -18.03 42.97
N MET A 20 24.17 -18.83 42.48
CA MET A 20 24.44 -20.16 41.93
C MET A 20 23.32 -20.61 40.99
N SER A 21 23.77 -20.95 39.79
CA SER A 21 23.11 -21.79 38.79
C SER A 21 22.87 -23.20 39.32
N SER A 22 21.78 -23.85 38.91
CA SER A 22 21.78 -25.31 38.74
C SER A 22 20.74 -25.74 37.71
N LYS A 23 21.25 -26.15 36.55
CA LYS A 23 20.64 -27.15 35.67
C LYS A 23 20.48 -28.47 36.45
N ARG A 24 19.36 -29.17 36.25
CA ARG A 24 19.42 -30.62 36.03
C ARG A 24 18.28 -31.14 35.18
N LEU A 25 18.69 -31.87 34.15
CA LEU A 25 17.92 -32.74 33.28
C LEU A 25 17.51 -34.05 33.98
N ALA A 26 16.51 -34.68 33.35
CA ALA A 26 16.36 -36.10 33.05
C ALA A 26 15.32 -36.92 33.84
N ASN A 27 14.27 -37.25 33.09
CA ASN A 27 13.73 -38.58 32.81
C ASN A 27 13.22 -39.47 33.96
N SER A 28 11.95 -39.87 33.84
CA SER A 28 11.61 -41.30 33.77
C SER A 28 10.38 -41.50 32.88
N ALA A 29 10.58 -42.29 31.84
CA ALA A 29 9.55 -43.01 31.10
C ALA A 29 9.21 -44.32 31.84
N THR A 30 8.03 -44.87 31.56
CA THR A 30 7.70 -46.25 31.10
C THR A 30 6.21 -46.51 31.38
N ASP A 31 5.38 -46.65 30.35
CA ASP A 31 5.10 -47.84 29.51
C ASP A 31 4.20 -48.89 30.18
N ILE A 32 3.00 -49.07 29.61
CA ILE A 32 2.29 -50.36 29.39
C ILE A 32 1.43 -50.14 28.11
N ILE A 33 1.87 -50.55 26.90
CA ILE A 33 1.70 -51.86 26.22
C ILE A 33 0.25 -52.19 25.77
N SER A 34 -0.05 -51.87 24.50
CA SER A 34 -0.45 -52.73 23.34
C SER A 34 -1.53 -53.84 23.47
N PRO A 35 -1.95 -54.52 22.37
CA PRO A 35 -2.36 -54.09 21.00
C PRO A 35 -3.62 -54.85 20.48
N VAL A 36 -4.39 -54.34 19.50
CA VAL A 36 -5.21 -55.22 18.60
C VAL A 36 -5.42 -54.62 17.20
N LYS A 37 -4.78 -55.29 16.24
CA LYS A 37 -5.16 -55.74 14.87
C LYS A 37 -5.79 -54.83 13.79
N GLU A 38 -5.13 -54.93 12.64
CA GLU A 38 -5.58 -54.79 11.26
C GLU A 38 -6.96 -55.40 10.96
N GLU A 39 -7.70 -54.79 10.02
CA GLU A 39 -8.27 -55.54 8.91
C GLU A 39 -8.49 -54.61 7.70
N ALA A 40 -7.73 -54.90 6.65
CA ALA A 40 -8.00 -54.44 5.29
C ALA A 40 -9.07 -55.35 4.68
N THR A 41 -10.03 -54.79 3.95
CA THR A 41 -10.83 -55.57 2.99
C THR A 41 -10.65 -54.99 1.60
N ASP A 42 -9.94 -55.78 0.82
CA ASP A 42 -9.88 -55.80 -0.64
C ASP A 42 -11.25 -56.25 -1.19
N THR A 43 -11.67 -55.67 -2.30
CA THR A 43 -12.59 -56.32 -3.24
C THR A 43 -12.08 -56.03 -4.64
N THR A 44 -11.38 -57.01 -5.16
CA THR A 44 -10.96 -57.19 -6.56
C THR A 44 -12.07 -57.87 -7.38
N MET A 45 -11.81 -57.97 -8.69
CA MET A 45 -12.52 -58.58 -9.84
C MET A 45 -13.17 -57.51 -10.72
N ASP A 46 -12.89 -57.34 -12.01
CA ASP A 46 -12.01 -57.88 -13.05
C ASP A 46 -12.30 -56.96 -14.27
N GLY A 47 -11.48 -56.67 -15.26
CA GLY A 47 -10.17 -57.13 -15.69
C GLY A 47 -9.85 -56.50 -17.06
N LEU A 48 -8.55 -56.53 -17.38
CA LEU A 48 -7.93 -56.56 -18.71
C LEU A 48 -7.76 -55.25 -19.53
N SER A 49 -6.50 -54.79 -19.46
CA SER A 49 -5.73 -53.86 -20.29
C SER A 49 -5.43 -54.40 -21.72
N PRO A 50 -4.41 -53.90 -22.46
CA PRO A 50 -4.42 -52.69 -23.30
C PRO A 50 -3.91 -52.96 -24.74
N MET A 51 -4.02 -52.04 -25.69
CA MET A 51 -3.09 -51.97 -26.84
C MET A 51 -2.87 -50.53 -27.33
N THR A 52 -1.60 -50.11 -27.30
CA THR A 52 -0.98 -49.00 -28.06
C THR A 52 -0.43 -49.53 -29.40
N PRO A 53 0.19 -48.69 -30.26
CA PRO A 53 -0.38 -47.86 -31.33
C PRO A 53 0.12 -48.35 -32.73
N PRO A 54 -0.05 -47.56 -33.81
CA PRO A 54 1.14 -47.36 -34.63
C PRO A 54 1.36 -45.93 -35.16
N GLU A 55 2.63 -45.70 -35.45
CA GLU A 55 3.28 -44.53 -36.05
C GLU A 55 2.95 -44.30 -37.54
N THR A 56 3.50 -43.17 -38.02
CA THR A 56 3.91 -42.83 -39.41
C THR A 56 2.84 -42.12 -40.24
N THR A 57 3.07 -41.03 -40.99
CA THR A 57 4.26 -40.43 -41.64
C THR A 57 3.98 -38.94 -41.93
N SER A 58 5.03 -38.11 -42.04
CA SER A 58 5.00 -36.85 -42.80
C SER A 58 5.64 -37.07 -44.19
N PRO A 59 5.29 -36.27 -45.22
CA PRO A 59 6.37 -35.62 -45.98
C PRO A 59 6.07 -34.18 -46.50
N LYS A 60 7.00 -33.28 -46.14
CA LYS A 60 7.74 -32.26 -46.93
C LYS A 60 7.24 -31.73 -48.30
N THR A 61 7.27 -30.38 -48.37
CA THR A 61 7.92 -29.47 -49.37
C THR A 61 7.21 -28.98 -50.66
N ARG A 62 7.15 -27.62 -50.80
CA ARG A 62 7.58 -26.71 -51.91
C ARG A 62 6.62 -25.48 -51.97
N LYS A 63 7.03 -24.24 -51.66
CA LYS A 63 7.89 -23.24 -52.37
C LYS A 63 7.26 -22.65 -53.64
N ARG A 64 7.21 -21.29 -53.70
CA ARG A 64 7.02 -20.35 -54.85
C ARG A 64 5.61 -19.73 -54.90
N GLY A 65 5.36 -18.43 -55.11
CA GLY A 65 6.17 -17.24 -55.38
C GLY A 65 5.20 -16.09 -55.78
N HIS A 66 5.58 -14.84 -55.53
CA HIS A 66 4.88 -13.60 -55.91
C HIS A 66 4.61 -13.51 -57.43
N PRO A 67 3.62 -12.68 -57.88
CA PRO A 67 4.02 -11.43 -58.50
C PRO A 67 3.04 -10.24 -58.30
N SER A 68 3.60 -9.04 -58.30
CA SER A 68 3.03 -7.76 -58.78
C SER A 68 3.96 -7.29 -59.94
N PRO A 69 3.77 -6.17 -60.67
CA PRO A 69 2.89 -5.00 -60.44
C PRO A 69 2.30 -4.37 -61.75
N THR A 70 1.80 -3.13 -61.64
CA THR A 70 1.85 -1.96 -62.59
C THR A 70 0.50 -1.18 -62.67
N PRO A 71 0.46 0.08 -63.16
CA PRO A 71 0.50 1.31 -62.34
C PRO A 71 -0.66 2.27 -62.68
N ASP A 72 -0.74 3.44 -62.03
CA ASP A 72 -1.33 4.73 -62.49
C ASP A 72 -1.77 5.53 -61.23
N SER A 73 -1.11 6.62 -60.83
CA SER A 73 -1.01 7.96 -61.40
C SER A 73 -1.77 8.94 -60.50
N GLU A 74 -1.07 9.86 -59.83
CA GLU A 74 -1.67 11.08 -59.29
C GLU A 74 -0.58 12.15 -59.17
N PRO A 75 -0.89 13.41 -59.51
CA PRO A 75 -0.34 14.47 -58.67
C PRO A 75 -1.32 15.63 -58.40
N SER A 76 -1.11 16.23 -57.23
CA SER A 76 -1.17 17.68 -56.95
C SER A 76 -2.38 18.30 -56.19
N ASN A 77 -1.97 19.05 -55.15
CA ASN A 77 -2.32 20.44 -54.81
C ASN A 77 -3.31 20.78 -53.67
N LYS A 78 -2.70 21.30 -52.59
CA LYS A 78 -3.02 22.52 -51.81
C LYS A 78 -4.21 23.38 -52.29
N LYS A 79 -5.14 23.70 -51.37
CA LYS A 79 -5.42 25.09 -50.93
C LYS A 79 -6.39 25.19 -49.74
N CYS A 80 -6.03 26.08 -48.83
CA CYS A 80 -6.82 26.63 -47.73
C CYS A 80 -7.65 27.83 -48.23
N LYS A 81 -8.90 28.01 -47.77
CA LYS A 81 -9.58 29.32 -47.72
C LYS A 81 -10.78 29.32 -46.75
N GLU A 82 -10.97 30.49 -46.14
CA GLU A 82 -11.74 30.82 -44.93
C GLU A 82 -13.28 30.90 -45.06
N THR A 83 -13.89 30.99 -43.87
CA THR A 83 -15.27 31.16 -43.31
C THR A 83 -16.23 32.17 -44.01
N PRO A 84 -17.59 32.15 -43.79
CA PRO A 84 -18.25 32.55 -42.53
C PRO A 84 -19.57 31.84 -42.10
N PHE A 85 -19.88 32.06 -40.82
CA PHE A 85 -21.00 31.59 -39.98
C PHE A 85 -22.43 31.72 -40.56
N SER A 86 -23.30 30.78 -40.16
CA SER A 86 -24.73 31.02 -39.87
C SER A 86 -25.25 29.99 -38.85
N PRO A 87 -26.18 30.35 -37.93
CA PRO A 87 -26.54 29.50 -36.79
C PRO A 87 -27.83 28.70 -37.05
N SER A 88 -27.83 27.40 -36.76
CA SER A 88 -29.07 26.62 -36.63
C SER A 88 -28.93 25.43 -35.67
N GLN A 89 -29.59 25.60 -34.52
CA GLN A 89 -30.35 24.65 -33.69
C GLN A 89 -30.09 23.14 -33.70
N ASN A 90 -30.11 22.61 -32.46
CA ASN A 90 -30.39 21.24 -32.01
C ASN A 90 -29.43 20.14 -32.47
N GLY A 91 -28.36 19.94 -31.70
CA GLY A 91 -27.56 18.73 -31.71
C GLY A 91 -27.49 18.13 -30.32
N ASN A 92 -27.81 16.84 -30.21
CA ASN A 92 -27.34 15.99 -29.12
C ASN A 92 -25.87 16.32 -28.83
N LEU A 93 -25.55 16.69 -27.59
CA LEU A 93 -24.18 16.89 -27.15
C LEU A 93 -23.48 15.52 -27.14
N VAL A 94 -23.05 15.08 -28.33
CA VAL A 94 -22.03 14.06 -28.47
C VAL A 94 -20.78 14.70 -27.85
N ALA A 95 -20.35 14.16 -26.72
CA ALA A 95 -19.10 14.57 -26.10
C ALA A 95 -18.00 14.57 -27.17
N PRO A 96 -17.13 15.60 -27.20
CA PRO A 96 -16.07 15.67 -28.20
C PRO A 96 -15.25 14.37 -28.17
N PRO A 97 -14.77 13.89 -29.34
CA PRO A 97 -13.96 12.68 -29.39
C PRO A 97 -12.79 12.83 -28.41
N PRO A 98 -12.43 11.78 -27.67
CA PRO A 98 -11.39 11.88 -26.65
C PRO A 98 -10.11 12.37 -27.31
N THR A 99 -9.69 13.59 -26.97
CA THR A 99 -8.39 14.11 -27.37
C THR A 99 -7.33 13.29 -26.66
N PHE A 100 -6.57 12.51 -27.44
CA PHE A 100 -5.45 11.73 -26.96
C PHE A 100 -4.13 12.44 -27.31
N PRO A 101 -3.24 12.68 -26.34
CA PRO A 101 -3.44 12.55 -24.90
C PRO A 101 -4.35 13.66 -24.34
N SER A 102 -5.04 13.39 -23.23
CA SER A 102 -5.85 14.41 -22.55
C SER A 102 -4.96 15.57 -22.09
N PRO A 103 -5.46 16.82 -22.11
CA PRO A 103 -4.73 17.93 -21.54
C PRO A 103 -4.37 17.67 -20.07
N PRO A 104 -3.18 18.12 -19.61
CA PRO A 104 -2.74 18.12 -18.21
C PRO A 104 -3.83 18.14 -17.12
N GLY A 105 -4.60 19.22 -17.04
CA GLY A 105 -5.57 19.45 -15.96
C GLY A 105 -6.90 18.69 -16.10
N MET A 106 -7.09 17.97 -17.20
CA MET A 106 -8.30 17.18 -17.41
C MET A 106 -8.20 15.81 -16.74
N PRO A 107 -9.34 15.17 -16.41
CA PRO A 107 -9.36 13.77 -15.99
C PRO A 107 -8.57 12.90 -16.98
N ALA A 108 -7.77 11.98 -16.45
CA ALA A 108 -7.06 11.02 -17.29
C ALA A 108 -8.06 10.13 -18.04
N THR A 109 -7.68 9.66 -19.24
CA THR A 109 -8.55 8.76 -20.01
C THR A 109 -8.72 7.42 -19.29
N VAL A 110 -9.79 6.69 -19.63
CA VAL A 110 -9.98 5.30 -19.14
C VAL A 110 -8.77 4.43 -19.45
N HIS A 111 -8.18 4.60 -20.64
CA HIS A 111 -6.99 3.86 -21.06
C HIS A 111 -5.75 4.22 -20.21
N ASP A 112 -5.52 5.51 -19.94
CA ASP A 112 -4.43 5.96 -19.07
C ASP A 112 -4.57 5.34 -17.67
N LYS A 113 -5.77 5.43 -17.07
CA LYS A 113 -6.04 4.90 -15.72
C LYS A 113 -5.88 3.37 -15.64
N ALA A 114 -6.28 2.64 -16.68
CA ALA A 114 -6.21 1.19 -16.72
C ALA A 114 -4.79 0.65 -16.97
N THR A 115 -3.93 1.41 -17.63
CA THR A 115 -2.56 0.98 -17.97
C THR A 115 -1.51 1.47 -16.98
N TRP A 116 -1.80 2.55 -16.26
CA TRP A 116 -0.89 3.10 -15.26
C TRP A 116 -0.80 2.22 -14.01
N GLN A 117 0.43 1.97 -13.56
CA GLN A 117 0.71 1.09 -12.42
C GLN A 117 0.78 1.83 -11.08
N GLY A 118 0.76 3.18 -11.12
CA GLY A 118 0.84 4.02 -9.93
C GLY A 118 -0.53 4.29 -9.29
N PHE A 119 -0.46 5.09 -8.24
CA PHE A 119 -1.60 5.65 -7.50
C PHE A 119 -1.51 7.17 -7.61
N CYS A 120 -2.64 7.84 -7.90
CA CYS A 120 -2.68 9.30 -7.86
C CYS A 120 -2.59 9.80 -6.41
N ASP A 121 -2.26 11.07 -6.22
CA ASP A 121 -2.42 11.66 -4.90
C ASP A 121 -3.92 11.91 -4.63
N ILE A 122 -4.35 11.74 -3.37
CA ILE A 122 -5.73 11.96 -2.96
C ILE A 122 -5.79 13.16 -2.02
N GLU A 123 -6.53 14.17 -2.45
CA GLU A 123 -6.82 15.37 -1.65
C GLU A 123 -7.54 14.99 -0.34
N SER A 124 -7.19 15.66 0.76
CA SER A 124 -7.67 15.38 2.10
C SER A 124 -9.10 15.89 2.36
N GLU A 125 -10.05 15.53 1.51
CA GLU A 125 -11.45 15.96 1.61
C GLU A 125 -12.38 14.78 1.90
N PRO A 126 -13.21 14.83 2.97
CA PRO A 126 -14.11 13.72 3.35
C PRO A 126 -15.00 13.20 2.22
N ALA A 127 -15.32 14.05 1.25
CA ALA A 127 -16.07 13.67 0.06
C ALA A 127 -15.33 12.62 -0.81
N TYR A 128 -14.02 12.77 -1.03
CA TYR A 128 -13.24 11.78 -1.79
C TYR A 128 -13.21 10.44 -1.03
N PHE A 129 -12.93 10.45 0.26
CA PHE A 129 -12.91 9.24 1.08
C PHE A 129 -14.27 8.54 1.08
N SER A 130 -15.36 9.31 1.19
CA SER A 130 -16.73 8.76 1.16
C SER A 130 -17.04 8.06 -0.16
N VAL A 131 -16.61 8.64 -1.29
CA VAL A 131 -16.75 7.98 -2.61
C VAL A 131 -15.88 6.72 -2.67
N LEU A 132 -14.62 6.78 -2.22
CA LEU A 132 -13.73 5.60 -2.21
C LEU A 132 -14.36 4.45 -1.42
N LEU A 133 -14.85 4.70 -0.20
CA LEU A 133 -15.50 3.68 0.64
C LEU A 133 -16.73 3.08 -0.05
N ARG A 134 -17.62 3.93 -0.58
CA ARG A 134 -18.85 3.49 -1.24
C ARG A 134 -18.55 2.65 -2.49
N GLU A 135 -17.62 3.09 -3.34
CA GLU A 135 -17.24 2.35 -4.55
C GLU A 135 -16.50 1.05 -4.23
N MET A 136 -15.80 0.97 -3.10
CA MET A 136 -15.21 -0.28 -2.59
C MET A 136 -16.26 -1.26 -2.04
N GLY A 137 -17.52 -0.83 -1.87
CA GLY A 137 -18.62 -1.65 -1.38
C GLY A 137 -18.83 -1.61 0.14
N VAL A 138 -18.20 -0.65 0.83
CA VAL A 138 -18.40 -0.43 2.26
C VAL A 138 -19.77 0.22 2.49
N GLN A 139 -20.55 -0.33 3.43
CA GLN A 139 -21.88 0.18 3.77
C GLN A 139 -21.91 0.79 5.17
N ASP A 140 -22.84 1.72 5.37
CA ASP A 140 -23.16 2.34 6.67
C ASP A 140 -21.97 3.02 7.38
N VAL A 141 -20.95 3.43 6.63
CA VAL A 141 -19.80 4.18 7.12
C VAL A 141 -19.71 5.53 6.41
N THR A 142 -19.42 6.58 7.18
CA THR A 142 -19.16 7.92 6.66
C THR A 142 -17.84 8.44 7.18
N VAL A 143 -17.18 9.30 6.39
CA VAL A 143 -15.97 10.01 6.83
C VAL A 143 -16.34 11.44 7.17
N ARG A 144 -15.87 11.90 8.34
CA ARG A 144 -16.08 13.26 8.81
C ARG A 144 -14.76 13.89 9.20
N GLU A 145 -14.63 15.16 8.88
CA GLU A 145 -13.52 15.97 9.37
C GLU A 145 -13.70 16.26 10.86
N VAL A 146 -12.58 16.23 11.59
CA VAL A 146 -12.53 16.50 13.03
C VAL A 146 -11.70 17.75 13.24
N PHE A 147 -12.34 18.83 13.68
CA PHE A 147 -11.69 20.14 13.83
C PHE A 147 -10.94 20.32 15.16
N SER A 148 -11.29 19.56 16.20
CA SER A 148 -10.55 19.50 17.46
C SER A 148 -10.43 18.07 17.96
N MET A 149 -9.27 17.73 18.53
CA MET A 149 -9.00 16.44 19.18
C MET A 149 -9.47 16.41 20.64
N ASP A 150 -10.11 17.47 21.14
CA ASP A 150 -10.67 17.47 22.49
C ASP A 150 -11.76 16.39 22.61
N HIS A 151 -11.65 15.54 23.63
CA HIS A 151 -12.59 14.44 23.88
C HIS A 151 -14.06 14.92 23.91
N ASP A 152 -14.33 16.02 24.61
CA ASP A 152 -15.68 16.59 24.71
C ASP A 152 -16.21 17.10 23.36
N PHE A 153 -15.33 17.64 22.51
CA PHE A 153 -15.71 18.08 21.16
C PHE A 153 -16.10 16.88 20.30
N ILE A 154 -15.31 15.81 20.32
CA ILE A 154 -15.56 14.60 19.54
C ILE A 154 -16.90 13.99 19.94
N LEU A 155 -17.14 13.81 21.24
CA LEU A 155 -18.40 13.23 21.73
C LEU A 155 -19.63 14.06 21.38
N ALA A 156 -19.51 15.39 21.40
CA ALA A 156 -20.63 16.28 21.11
C ALA A 156 -20.94 16.43 19.61
N ASN A 157 -19.94 16.29 18.72
CA ASN A 157 -20.07 16.67 17.31
C ASN A 157 -19.92 15.50 16.32
N ILE A 158 -19.29 14.40 16.74
CA ILE A 158 -19.04 13.24 15.88
C ILE A 158 -19.97 12.08 16.26
N PRO A 159 -20.81 11.62 15.32
CA PRO A 159 -21.69 10.47 15.55
C PRO A 159 -20.89 9.22 15.93
N GLN A 160 -21.40 8.49 16.90
CA GLN A 160 -20.86 7.22 17.36
C GLN A 160 -21.55 6.05 16.62
N PRO A 161 -20.89 4.89 16.45
CA PRO A 161 -19.52 4.60 16.87
C PRO A 161 -18.45 5.17 15.91
N ILE A 162 -17.28 5.54 16.44
CA ILE A 162 -16.11 5.88 15.63
C ILE A 162 -15.26 4.60 15.44
N TYR A 163 -15.00 4.25 14.19
CA TYR A 163 -14.26 3.02 13.82
C TYR A 163 -12.75 3.22 13.74
N GLY A 164 -12.29 4.46 13.59
CA GLY A 164 -10.88 4.81 13.54
C GLY A 164 -10.68 6.28 13.17
N PHE A 165 -9.47 6.78 13.35
CA PHE A 165 -9.05 8.10 12.90
C PHE A 165 -8.05 8.00 11.77
N ILE A 166 -8.14 8.92 10.81
CA ILE A 166 -7.12 9.14 9.79
C ILE A 166 -6.50 10.51 10.06
N LEU A 167 -5.19 10.55 10.24
CA LEU A 167 -4.44 11.78 10.44
C LEU A 167 -3.56 12.05 9.23
N LEU A 168 -3.62 13.27 8.70
CA LEU A 168 -2.70 13.79 7.69
C LEU A 168 -1.68 14.72 8.34
N PHE A 169 -0.40 14.52 8.07
CA PHE A 169 0.67 15.42 8.53
C PHE A 169 1.80 15.54 7.51
N HIS A 170 2.66 16.54 7.65
CA HIS A 170 3.88 16.64 6.85
C HIS A 170 4.86 15.56 7.30
N TYR A 171 5.20 14.64 6.40
CA TYR A 171 6.10 13.55 6.71
C TYR A 171 7.46 14.05 7.21
N ARG A 172 7.98 13.39 8.24
CA ARG A 172 9.34 13.55 8.73
C ARG A 172 9.90 12.18 8.96
N GLU A 173 11.19 12.00 8.70
CA GLU A 173 11.88 10.77 9.07
C GLU A 173 11.94 10.67 10.60
N PHE A 174 11.13 9.78 11.16
CA PHE A 174 11.23 9.40 12.56
C PHE A 174 12.11 8.14 12.68
N GLY A 175 12.87 8.03 13.77
CA GLY A 175 13.69 6.85 14.02
C GLY A 175 12.80 5.63 14.21
N ASN A 176 12.95 4.62 13.34
CA ASN A 176 12.21 3.35 13.40
C ASN A 176 12.91 2.31 14.31
N ASP A 177 13.75 2.75 15.23
CA ASP A 177 14.64 1.88 16.00
C ASP A 177 13.91 1.10 17.11
N ASP A 178 12.78 1.62 17.60
CA ASP A 178 11.98 1.01 18.69
C ASP A 178 10.75 0.22 18.20
N GLN A 179 10.68 -0.12 16.91
CA GLN A 179 9.53 -0.86 16.39
C GLN A 179 9.55 -2.34 16.79
N PRO A 180 8.36 -2.93 17.05
CA PRO A 180 8.25 -4.36 17.31
C PRO A 180 8.89 -5.20 16.21
N ALA A 181 9.36 -6.40 16.56
CA ALA A 181 9.91 -7.33 15.57
C ALA A 181 8.83 -7.90 14.65
N GLU A 182 7.63 -8.13 15.18
CA GLU A 182 6.54 -8.84 14.51
C GLU A 182 5.21 -8.11 14.65
N CYS A 183 4.33 -8.32 13.67
CA CYS A 183 2.95 -7.83 13.71
C CYS A 183 2.13 -8.67 14.70
N PRO A 184 1.34 -8.06 15.60
CA PRO A 184 0.40 -8.79 16.43
C PRO A 184 -0.57 -9.62 15.59
N PRO A 185 -0.90 -10.86 16.00
CA PRO A 185 -1.70 -11.79 15.20
C PRO A 185 -3.15 -11.34 15.01
N ASP A 186 -3.65 -10.50 15.91
CA ASP A 186 -5.00 -9.94 15.93
C ASP A 186 -5.13 -8.62 15.17
N VAL A 187 -4.03 -8.09 14.64
CA VAL A 187 -4.01 -6.82 13.89
C VAL A 187 -3.72 -7.08 12.41
N TRP A 188 -4.66 -6.68 11.55
CA TRP A 188 -4.41 -6.62 10.12
C TRP A 188 -3.68 -5.32 9.77
N PHE A 189 -2.47 -5.42 9.25
CA PHE A 189 -1.66 -4.26 8.88
C PHE A 189 -0.93 -4.54 7.58
N ALA A 190 -0.91 -3.56 6.69
CA ALA A 190 -0.19 -3.59 5.42
C ALA A 190 0.73 -2.37 5.28
N ASN A 191 1.93 -2.59 4.73
CA ASN A 191 2.87 -1.52 4.43
C ASN A 191 2.52 -0.83 3.11
N GLN A 192 2.86 0.46 3.03
CA GLN A 192 2.89 1.20 1.80
C GLN A 192 4.14 0.80 1.01
N LEU A 193 3.95 0.45 -0.25
CA LEU A 193 5.09 0.19 -1.11
C LEU A 193 5.80 1.49 -1.52
N PRO A 194 7.13 1.44 -1.72
CA PRO A 194 7.91 2.62 -2.08
C PRO A 194 7.40 3.32 -3.34
N ALA A 195 7.44 4.65 -3.32
CA ALA A 195 7.11 5.50 -4.47
C ALA A 195 5.67 5.36 -4.99
N GLN A 196 4.73 4.96 -4.14
CA GLN A 196 3.30 5.00 -4.40
C GLN A 196 2.62 6.08 -3.57
N ASN A 197 1.63 6.76 -4.13
CA ASN A 197 0.79 7.74 -3.44
C ASN A 197 -0.49 7.07 -2.88
N SER A 198 -0.37 5.84 -2.35
CA SER A 198 -1.51 5.04 -1.90
C SER A 198 -1.88 5.25 -0.43
N CYS A 199 -1.19 6.13 0.30
CA CYS A 199 -1.31 6.35 1.75
C CYS A 199 -2.76 6.55 2.21
N ALA A 200 -3.54 7.41 1.57
CA ALA A 200 -4.93 7.68 1.94
C ALA A 200 -5.81 6.41 1.90
N THR A 201 -5.70 5.65 0.80
CA THR A 201 -6.46 4.39 0.62
C THR A 201 -5.95 3.29 1.53
N LEU A 202 -4.63 3.19 1.71
CA LEU A 202 -4.04 2.23 2.63
C LEU A 202 -4.48 2.49 4.07
N ALA A 203 -4.53 3.75 4.52
CA ALA A 203 -5.01 4.11 5.85
C ALA A 203 -6.47 3.68 6.06
N MET A 204 -7.36 3.94 5.09
CA MET A 204 -8.74 3.45 5.14
C MET A 204 -8.81 1.93 5.22
N ILE A 205 -8.07 1.22 4.36
CA ILE A 205 -8.08 -0.25 4.32
C ILE A 205 -7.54 -0.82 5.63
N ASN A 206 -6.44 -0.29 6.16
CA ASN A 206 -5.92 -0.67 7.48
C ASN A 206 -6.99 -0.53 8.58
N ILE A 207 -7.80 0.54 8.57
CA ILE A 207 -8.93 0.67 9.51
C ILE A 207 -9.99 -0.41 9.25
N LEU A 208 -10.47 -0.54 8.00
CA LEU A 208 -11.56 -1.45 7.63
C LEU A 208 -11.23 -2.91 7.93
N MET A 209 -10.00 -3.34 7.68
CA MET A 209 -9.60 -4.73 7.90
C MET A 209 -9.49 -5.09 9.38
N ASN A 210 -9.35 -4.11 10.27
CA ASN A 210 -9.39 -4.30 11.72
C ASN A 210 -10.78 -4.13 12.34
N GLN A 211 -11.78 -3.77 11.53
CA GLN A 211 -13.16 -3.88 11.97
C GLN A 211 -13.48 -5.37 12.03
N SER A 212 -13.41 -5.92 13.26
CA SER A 212 -13.85 -7.28 13.50
C SER A 212 -15.34 -7.37 13.19
N ALA A 213 -15.78 -8.53 12.72
CA ALA A 213 -17.12 -8.99 13.01
C ALA A 213 -17.19 -9.23 14.53
N SER A 214 -17.19 -8.15 15.32
CA SER A 214 -17.71 -8.21 16.69
C SER A 214 -19.03 -8.95 16.56
N SER A 215 -19.24 -9.96 17.39
CA SER A 215 -20.38 -10.89 17.41
C SER A 215 -21.71 -10.22 17.79
N THR A 216 -21.92 -9.03 17.23
CA THR A 216 -23.06 -8.14 17.32
C THR A 216 -23.48 -7.86 15.89
N ALA A 217 -24.78 -7.72 15.63
CA ALA A 217 -25.33 -7.36 14.32
C ALA A 217 -24.85 -5.98 13.77
N ASP A 218 -23.90 -5.34 14.44
CA ASP A 218 -23.42 -3.96 14.28
C ASP A 218 -22.00 -3.86 13.66
N GLY A 219 -21.44 -4.94 13.13
CA GLY A 219 -20.14 -4.93 12.46
C GLY A 219 -20.15 -4.21 11.10
N VAL A 220 -19.05 -3.53 10.76
CA VAL A 220 -18.92 -2.81 9.47
C VAL A 220 -18.97 -3.79 8.30
N GLN A 221 -19.90 -3.56 7.37
CA GLN A 221 -19.99 -4.32 6.13
C GLN A 221 -18.98 -3.78 5.12
N ILE A 222 -17.78 -4.36 5.08
CA ILE A 222 -16.68 -3.89 4.20
C ILE A 222 -16.86 -4.27 2.71
N GLY A 223 -17.87 -5.08 2.39
CA GLY A 223 -18.16 -5.55 1.04
C GLY A 223 -17.41 -6.81 0.63
N GLU A 224 -17.92 -7.49 -0.39
CA GLU A 224 -17.45 -8.82 -0.83
C GLU A 224 -15.98 -8.82 -1.26
N HIS A 225 -15.57 -7.87 -2.11
CA HIS A 225 -14.21 -7.82 -2.65
C HIS A 225 -13.16 -7.56 -1.57
N LEU A 226 -13.45 -6.68 -0.61
CA LEU A 226 -12.56 -6.41 0.51
C LEU A 226 -12.52 -7.57 1.51
N ALA A 227 -13.65 -8.25 1.75
CA ALA A 227 -13.68 -9.46 2.56
C ALA A 227 -12.84 -10.59 1.95
N GLN A 228 -13.00 -10.88 0.65
CA GLN A 228 -12.18 -11.86 -0.06
C GLN A 228 -10.69 -11.49 -0.03
N PHE A 229 -10.37 -10.21 -0.20
CA PHE A 229 -8.99 -9.72 -0.10
C PHE A 229 -8.42 -9.90 1.32
N LYS A 230 -9.21 -9.64 2.36
CA LYS A 230 -8.84 -9.87 3.76
C LYS A 230 -8.50 -11.35 3.98
N ASP A 231 -9.39 -12.24 3.58
CA ASP A 231 -9.22 -13.68 3.73
C ASP A 231 -7.95 -14.16 3.00
N PHE A 232 -7.77 -13.75 1.74
CA PHE A 232 -6.59 -14.07 0.93
C PHE A 232 -5.27 -13.60 1.57
N THR A 233 -5.30 -12.47 2.28
CA THR A 233 -4.10 -11.83 2.85
C THR A 233 -3.86 -12.16 4.33
N THR A 234 -4.67 -13.05 4.92
CA THR A 234 -4.62 -13.38 6.36
C THR A 234 -3.23 -13.80 6.80
N ASP A 235 -2.61 -14.76 6.10
CA ASP A 235 -1.31 -15.34 6.47
C ASP A 235 -0.10 -14.60 5.88
N MET A 236 -0.33 -13.45 5.26
CA MET A 236 0.74 -12.65 4.66
C MET A 236 1.40 -11.70 5.65
N THR A 237 2.70 -11.47 5.47
CA THR A 237 3.42 -10.40 6.19
C THR A 237 2.90 -9.02 5.79
N PRO A 238 3.05 -7.98 6.61
CA PRO A 238 2.62 -6.62 6.26
C PRO A 238 3.15 -6.11 4.91
N TYR A 239 4.38 -6.46 4.56
CA TYR A 239 4.98 -6.10 3.29
C TYR A 239 4.29 -6.80 2.12
N GLN A 240 4.04 -8.12 2.23
CA GLN A 240 3.32 -8.90 1.23
C GLN A 240 1.86 -8.43 1.08
N ARG A 241 1.20 -8.02 2.17
CA ARG A 241 -0.13 -7.39 2.10
C ARG A 241 -0.08 -6.08 1.31
N GLY A 242 0.98 -5.29 1.49
CA GLY A 242 1.26 -4.10 0.68
C GLY A 242 1.42 -4.42 -0.81
N GLU A 243 2.17 -5.48 -1.15
CA GLU A 243 2.33 -5.97 -2.54
C GLU A 243 1.02 -6.45 -3.15
N ALA A 244 0.22 -7.20 -2.38
CA ALA A 244 -1.10 -7.66 -2.78
C ALA A 244 -2.02 -6.46 -3.05
N LEU A 245 -2.02 -5.45 -2.18
CA LEU A 245 -2.85 -4.25 -2.35
C LEU A 245 -2.42 -3.43 -3.57
N ALA A 246 -1.11 -3.25 -3.77
CA ALA A 246 -0.58 -2.56 -4.94
C ALA A 246 -0.92 -3.26 -6.26
N SER A 247 -1.22 -4.56 -6.23
CA SER A 247 -1.64 -5.35 -7.39
C SER A 247 -3.16 -5.55 -7.46
N PHE A 248 -3.92 -5.02 -6.50
CA PHE A 248 -5.35 -5.22 -6.43
C PHE A 248 -6.10 -4.24 -7.32
N ASP A 249 -6.35 -4.67 -8.57
CA ASP A 249 -6.97 -3.83 -9.61
C ASP A 249 -8.32 -3.23 -9.21
N PHE A 250 -9.09 -3.92 -8.36
CA PHE A 250 -10.37 -3.41 -7.85
C PHE A 250 -10.18 -2.08 -7.10
N VAL A 251 -9.34 -2.08 -6.07
CA VAL A 251 -9.03 -0.88 -5.27
C VAL A 251 -8.26 0.14 -6.09
N LYS A 252 -7.25 -0.28 -6.87
CA LYS A 252 -6.44 0.62 -7.68
C LYS A 252 -7.28 1.43 -8.67
N ARG A 253 -8.25 0.80 -9.34
CA ARG A 253 -9.15 1.48 -10.28
C ARG A 253 -10.03 2.51 -9.58
N ILE A 254 -10.56 2.17 -8.40
CA ILE A 254 -11.40 3.08 -7.60
C ILE A 254 -10.58 4.28 -7.13
N HIS A 255 -9.39 4.03 -6.59
CA HIS A 255 -8.45 5.08 -6.20
C HIS A 255 -8.12 6.02 -7.36
N ASN A 256 -7.71 5.46 -8.51
CA ASN A 256 -7.34 6.23 -9.69
C ASN A 256 -8.55 6.83 -10.45
N SER A 257 -9.78 6.65 -9.96
CA SER A 257 -10.97 7.27 -10.57
C SER A 257 -10.89 8.81 -10.55
N PHE A 258 -10.19 9.39 -9.57
CA PHE A 258 -9.95 10.83 -9.43
C PHE A 258 -8.74 11.35 -10.22
N ALA A 259 -7.90 10.45 -10.74
CA ALA A 259 -6.65 10.84 -11.39
C ALA A 259 -6.88 11.76 -12.60
N LYS A 260 -6.20 12.91 -12.57
CA LYS A 260 -5.98 13.80 -13.70
C LYS A 260 -4.75 13.35 -14.49
N LYS A 261 -4.62 13.83 -15.73
CA LYS A 261 -3.45 13.48 -16.54
C LYS A 261 -2.15 14.01 -15.92
N MET A 262 -2.18 15.17 -15.28
CA MET A 262 -1.01 15.71 -14.57
C MET A 262 -0.53 14.81 -13.43
N ASP A 263 -1.43 14.26 -12.63
CA ASP A 263 -1.06 13.42 -11.48
C ASP A 263 -0.21 12.23 -11.93
N ILE A 264 -0.60 11.60 -13.04
CA ILE A 264 0.15 10.51 -13.67
C ILE A 264 1.54 10.98 -14.10
N LEU A 265 1.61 12.10 -14.81
CA LEU A 265 2.88 12.64 -15.34
C LEU A 265 3.84 13.07 -14.23
N GLU A 266 3.33 13.67 -13.16
CA GLU A 266 4.12 14.12 -12.02
C GLU A 266 4.66 12.94 -11.21
N ALA A 267 3.82 11.94 -10.95
CA ALA A 267 4.22 10.70 -10.30
C ALA A 267 5.30 9.97 -11.12
N ASP A 268 5.12 9.82 -12.44
CA ASP A 268 6.10 9.17 -13.32
C ASP A 268 7.42 9.95 -13.37
N LYS A 269 7.37 11.28 -13.38
CA LYS A 269 8.56 12.15 -13.29
C LYS A 269 9.30 11.96 -11.97
N HIS A 270 8.58 11.89 -10.85
CA HIS A 270 9.17 11.65 -9.53
C HIS A 270 9.81 10.27 -9.45
N LEU A 271 9.12 9.24 -9.91
CA LEU A 271 9.62 7.87 -9.98
C LEU A 271 10.89 7.78 -10.85
N SER A 272 10.88 8.38 -12.04
CA SER A 272 12.06 8.48 -12.91
C SER A 272 13.25 9.12 -12.19
N SER A 273 13.01 10.16 -11.40
CA SER A 273 14.04 10.86 -10.64
C SER A 273 14.62 9.97 -9.53
N LYS A 274 13.77 9.23 -8.79
CA LYS A 274 14.19 8.25 -7.79
C LYS A 274 15.02 7.12 -8.39
N VAL A 275 14.58 6.53 -9.49
CA VAL A 275 15.30 5.44 -10.19
C VAL A 275 16.67 5.92 -10.69
N LYS A 276 16.75 7.12 -11.28
CA LYS A 276 18.03 7.71 -11.72
C LYS A 276 19.01 7.92 -10.55
N ARG A 277 18.52 8.34 -9.39
CA ARG A 277 19.33 8.51 -8.18
C ARG A 277 19.86 7.16 -7.67
N ALA A 278 18.99 6.18 -7.48
CA ALA A 278 19.37 4.85 -7.02
C ALA A 278 20.42 4.20 -7.95
N THR A 279 20.21 4.26 -9.26
CA THR A 279 21.16 3.74 -10.25
C THR A 279 22.50 4.49 -10.29
N SER A 280 22.53 5.78 -9.92
CA SER A 280 23.77 6.55 -9.82
C SER A 280 24.59 6.18 -8.58
N GLN A 281 23.93 5.86 -7.46
CA GLN A 281 24.58 5.45 -6.21
C GLN A 281 25.20 4.05 -6.32
N HIS A 282 24.60 3.16 -7.12
CA HIS A 282 25.11 1.81 -7.36
C HIS A 282 26.16 1.70 -8.49
N LYS A 283 26.61 2.80 -9.11
CA LYS A 283 27.71 2.73 -10.08
C LYS A 283 29.04 2.52 -9.33
N PRO A 284 29.78 1.42 -9.58
CA PRO A 284 31.09 1.24 -8.99
C PRO A 284 32.02 2.37 -9.45
N SER A 285 32.76 2.96 -8.51
CA SER A 285 33.85 3.88 -8.82
C SER A 285 34.82 3.17 -9.77
N LYS A 286 34.79 3.52 -11.05
CA LYS A 286 35.84 3.12 -11.98
C LYS A 286 37.08 3.94 -11.63
N ASN A 287 37.85 3.47 -10.66
CA ASN A 287 39.26 3.85 -10.50
C ASN A 287 40.01 3.33 -11.73
N ALA A 288 40.01 4.09 -12.82
CA ALA A 288 40.93 3.88 -13.93
C ALA A 288 42.25 4.60 -13.60
N PRO A 289 43.39 3.90 -13.53
CA PRO A 289 44.69 4.55 -13.49
C PRO A 289 45.08 4.92 -14.93
N GLY A 290 45.04 6.20 -15.29
CA GLY A 290 45.48 6.59 -16.63
C GLY A 290 45.22 8.03 -17.03
N THR A 291 46.33 8.77 -17.13
CA THR A 291 46.55 9.97 -17.95
C THR A 291 45.80 11.26 -17.59
N LYS A 292 46.56 12.19 -16.99
CA LYS A 292 46.28 13.62 -16.87
C LYS A 292 45.96 14.22 -18.26
N SER A 293 44.68 14.31 -18.60
CA SER A 293 44.21 15.24 -19.63
C SER A 293 43.29 16.26 -18.98
N ARG A 294 43.75 17.51 -18.97
CA ARG A 294 43.05 18.68 -18.44
C ARG A 294 41.83 18.97 -19.31
N ARG A 295 40.76 18.20 -19.17
CA ARG A 295 39.47 18.49 -19.79
C ARG A 295 38.70 19.41 -18.85
N ARG A 296 38.49 20.65 -19.29
CA ARG A 296 37.67 21.65 -18.60
C ARG A 296 36.34 21.02 -18.18
N ARG A 297 36.12 20.97 -16.87
CA ARG A 297 34.85 20.58 -16.24
C ARG A 297 33.85 21.68 -16.62
N ALA A 298 33.07 21.46 -17.67
CA ALA A 298 31.81 22.18 -17.81
C ALA A 298 30.92 21.65 -16.67
N VAL A 299 30.86 22.40 -15.58
CA VAL A 299 29.87 22.20 -14.53
C VAL A 299 28.52 22.46 -15.20
N SER A 300 27.82 21.39 -15.57
CA SER A 300 26.39 21.49 -15.84
C SER A 300 25.70 21.73 -14.50
N THR A 301 25.49 23.01 -14.18
CA THR A 301 24.73 23.52 -13.03
C THR A 301 23.26 23.08 -13.01
N ALA A 302 22.81 22.26 -13.96
CA ALA A 302 21.44 21.79 -14.07
C ALA A 302 21.11 20.55 -13.23
N SER A 303 22.09 19.85 -12.66
CA SER A 303 21.87 18.58 -11.93
C SER A 303 21.77 18.74 -10.41
N ALA A 304 22.34 19.81 -9.84
CA ALA A 304 22.38 20.00 -8.39
C ALA A 304 21.10 20.71 -7.87
N THR A 305 20.51 21.59 -8.67
CA THR A 305 19.28 22.34 -8.33
C THR A 305 18.03 21.47 -8.35
N SER A 306 17.95 20.48 -9.24
CA SER A 306 16.85 19.50 -9.27
C SER A 306 16.94 18.47 -8.16
N ALA A 307 18.16 18.17 -7.69
CA ALA A 307 18.37 17.20 -6.63
C ALA A 307 17.95 17.76 -5.27
N SER A 308 18.35 18.99 -4.91
CA SER A 308 17.90 19.60 -3.67
C SER A 308 16.38 19.83 -3.66
N SER A 309 15.80 20.17 -4.83
CA SER A 309 14.35 20.35 -4.96
C SER A 309 13.58 19.06 -4.70
N SER A 310 14.02 17.91 -5.23
CA SER A 310 13.29 16.64 -5.03
C SER A 310 13.37 16.09 -3.60
N GLU A 311 14.44 16.37 -2.86
CA GLU A 311 14.55 16.02 -1.43
C GLU A 311 13.66 16.92 -0.57
N SER A 312 13.69 18.24 -0.83
CA SER A 312 12.78 19.18 -0.16
C SER A 312 11.30 18.93 -0.45
N VAL A 313 10.97 18.28 -1.58
CA VAL A 313 9.59 17.88 -1.92
C VAL A 313 9.17 16.62 -1.16
N GLN A 314 10.09 15.71 -0.83
CA GLN A 314 9.77 14.53 0.00
C GLN A 314 9.64 14.87 1.48
N GLU A 315 10.46 15.77 2.02
CA GLU A 315 10.30 16.28 3.40
C GLU A 315 9.03 17.12 3.59
N ASN A 316 8.41 17.60 2.51
CA ASN A 316 7.15 18.33 2.54
C ASN A 316 5.97 17.52 1.97
N ALA A 317 6.14 16.21 1.76
CA ALA A 317 5.04 15.37 1.34
C ALA A 317 4.10 15.14 2.52
N HIS A 318 2.80 15.26 2.26
CA HIS A 318 1.79 14.89 3.24
C HIS A 318 1.68 13.36 3.33
N HIS A 319 1.49 12.84 4.54
CA HIS A 319 1.37 11.42 4.80
C HIS A 319 0.17 11.11 5.69
N TYR A 320 -0.55 10.03 5.35
CA TYR A 320 -1.72 9.58 6.09
C TYR A 320 -1.35 8.40 6.99
N ILE A 321 -1.79 8.47 8.24
CA ILE A 321 -1.72 7.36 9.20
C ILE A 321 -3.10 7.08 9.77
N ALA A 322 -3.29 5.86 10.25
CA ALA A 322 -4.54 5.44 10.88
C ALA A 322 -4.34 5.15 12.38
N PHE A 323 -5.37 5.42 13.17
CA PHE A 323 -5.52 4.93 14.54
C PHE A 323 -6.79 4.09 14.62
N VAL A 324 -6.70 2.91 15.23
CA VAL A 324 -7.82 1.97 15.30
C VAL A 324 -7.81 1.22 16.64
N PRO A 325 -8.99 1.01 17.27
CA PRO A 325 -9.12 0.07 18.37
C PRO A 325 -9.16 -1.37 17.83
N CYS A 326 -8.29 -2.23 18.35
CA CYS A 326 -8.32 -3.68 18.13
C CYS A 326 -8.48 -4.37 19.50
N GLY A 327 -9.65 -4.95 19.76
CA GLY A 327 -9.98 -5.48 21.08
C GLY A 327 -9.98 -4.37 22.13
N THR A 328 -9.16 -4.50 23.17
CA THR A 328 -8.98 -3.51 24.25
C THR A 328 -7.67 -2.72 24.10
N GLN A 329 -7.06 -2.72 22.91
CA GLN A 329 -5.82 -2.00 22.61
C GLN A 329 -6.02 -1.03 21.45
N ILE A 330 -5.25 0.05 21.46
CA ILE A 330 -5.25 1.05 20.40
C ILE A 330 -3.97 0.89 19.59
N TYR A 331 -4.09 0.88 18.27
CA TYR A 331 -2.95 0.77 17.38
C TYR A 331 -2.84 1.98 16.45
N LYS A 332 -1.60 2.48 16.30
CA LYS A 332 -1.20 3.35 15.21
C LYS A 332 -0.73 2.49 14.04
N LEU A 333 -1.35 2.68 12.89
CA LEU A 333 -1.09 1.98 11.64
C LEU A 333 -0.55 2.98 10.62
N ASP A 334 0.78 3.08 10.54
CA ASP A 334 1.49 3.90 9.56
C ASP A 334 2.05 3.00 8.46
N GLY A 335 1.66 3.19 7.20
CA GLY A 335 2.14 2.36 6.10
C GLY A 335 3.65 2.41 5.87
N LEU A 336 4.36 3.43 6.36
CA LEU A 336 5.82 3.56 6.26
C LEU A 336 6.56 2.92 7.44
N ASP A 337 5.85 2.59 8.53
CA ASP A 337 6.40 1.79 9.62
C ASP A 337 6.59 0.34 9.17
N LYS A 338 7.53 -0.39 9.77
CA LYS A 338 7.71 -1.83 9.54
C LYS A 338 6.55 -2.62 10.14
N GLN A 339 6.08 -2.22 11.32
CA GLN A 339 5.06 -2.91 12.11
C GLN A 339 4.06 -1.91 12.72
N PRO A 340 2.83 -2.35 13.08
CA PRO A 340 1.90 -1.49 13.79
C PRO A 340 2.45 -1.16 15.19
N THR A 341 2.15 0.05 15.67
CA THR A 341 2.59 0.50 17.00
C THR A 341 1.41 0.43 17.98
N CYS A 342 1.55 -0.32 19.08
CA CYS A 342 0.57 -0.31 20.16
C CYS A 342 0.69 1.01 20.95
N MET A 343 -0.42 1.73 21.09
CA MET A 343 -0.50 3.02 21.78
C MET A 343 -0.93 2.88 23.24
N GLY A 344 -1.46 1.71 23.61
CA GLY A 344 -1.90 1.40 24.97
C GLY A 344 -3.27 0.71 25.02
N PRO A 345 -3.66 0.22 26.20
CA PRO A 345 -4.97 -0.36 26.43
C PRO A 345 -6.03 0.70 26.78
N PHE A 346 -7.31 0.32 26.67
CA PHE A 346 -8.45 1.01 27.26
C PHE A 346 -9.38 -0.01 27.90
N ASP A 347 -10.15 0.38 28.92
CA ASP A 347 -11.04 -0.54 29.65
C ASP A 347 -12.54 -0.22 29.46
N PRO A 348 -13.22 -0.91 28.51
CA PRO A 348 -14.67 -0.77 28.32
C PRO A 348 -15.49 -1.11 29.57
N ILE A 349 -15.01 -2.00 30.45
CA ILE A 349 -15.73 -2.42 31.66
C ILE A 349 -15.78 -1.28 32.67
N ARG A 350 -14.75 -0.42 32.68
CA ARG A 350 -14.68 0.79 33.50
C ARG A 350 -15.38 1.99 32.87
N GLY A 351 -15.98 1.81 31.69
CA GLY A 351 -16.62 2.88 30.93
C GLY A 351 -15.62 3.77 30.18
N GLU A 352 -14.36 3.35 30.07
CA GLU A 352 -13.37 4.03 29.24
C GLU A 352 -13.70 3.76 27.77
N THR A 353 -13.41 4.73 26.92
CA THR A 353 -13.50 4.57 25.46
C THR A 353 -12.11 4.73 24.88
N TRP A 354 -11.86 4.14 23.71
CA TRP A 354 -10.57 4.29 23.03
C TRP A 354 -10.27 5.73 22.57
N LEU A 355 -11.21 6.66 22.75
CA LEU A 355 -11.07 8.08 22.43
C LEU A 355 -10.43 8.90 23.57
N GLN A 356 -10.33 8.33 24.79
CA GLN A 356 -9.65 8.93 25.95
C GLN A 356 -8.17 8.63 25.90
#